data_AF-A0A3P1RXS6-F1
#
_entry.id   AF-A0A3P1RXS6-F1
#
_cell.length_a   1.000
_cell.length_b   1.000
_cell.length_c   1.000
_cell.angle_alpha   90.00
_cell.angle_beta   90.00
_cell.angle_gamma   90.00
#
_symmetry.space_group_name_H-M   'P 1'
#
loop_
_entity.id
_entity.type
_entity.pdbx_description
1 polymer ?
#
loop_
_entity_poly.entity_id
_entity_poly.type
_entity_poly.pdbx_seq_one_letter_code
_entity_poly.pdbx_strand_id
1 'polypeptide(L)'
;MPNSALRNRGNMAIADVQIEGLKSEFVAHSRIHSDTSKGADVADFSMSKEDKIFTTYVEDKFPRFNDTEAKILEDIASQITDPQIKGKITLFTELPPCDSCSNIIEEFKRMFPNIQVDVLWK
;
A
#
# COMPACT_ATOMS: atom_id res chain seq x y z
N MET A 1 -15.15 -9.88 -0.35
CA MET A 1 -13.80 -10.32 -0.78
C MET A 1 -13.83 -10.50 -2.30
N PRO A 2 -12.95 -9.84 -3.07
CA PRO A 2 -12.92 -10.01 -4.52
C PRO A 2 -12.49 -11.43 -4.89
N ASN A 3 -12.83 -11.81 -6.12
CA ASN A 3 -12.88 -13.16 -6.70
C ASN A 3 -11.58 -14.00 -6.50
N SER A 4 -11.75 -15.31 -6.25
CA SER A 4 -10.68 -16.28 -5.92
C SER A 4 -9.58 -16.44 -6.98
N ALA A 5 -9.79 -15.94 -8.20
CA ALA A 5 -8.85 -16.03 -9.31
C ALA A 5 -7.61 -15.12 -9.16
N LEU A 6 -7.72 -13.99 -8.46
CA LEU A 6 -6.58 -13.09 -8.21
C LEU A 6 -5.64 -13.66 -7.14
N ARG A 7 -6.22 -14.28 -6.10
CA ARG A 7 -5.49 -14.89 -4.97
C ARG A 7 -4.47 -15.96 -5.38
N ASN A 8 -4.73 -16.68 -6.46
CA ASN A 8 -3.86 -17.77 -6.94
C ASN A 8 -2.76 -17.28 -7.90
N ARG A 9 -2.64 -15.97 -8.14
CA ARG A 9 -1.71 -15.41 -9.15
C ARG A 9 -0.78 -14.32 -8.61
N GLY A 10 -0.79 -13.96 -7.34
CA GLY A 10 0.09 -12.93 -6.78
C GLY A 10 -0.19 -12.69 -5.30
N ASN A 11 0.54 -11.73 -4.72
CA ASN A 11 0.24 -11.22 -3.38
C ASN A 11 -0.87 -10.17 -3.48
N MET A 12 -1.84 -10.21 -2.59
CA MET A 12 -2.81 -9.14 -2.38
C MET A 12 -2.56 -8.45 -1.05
N ALA A 13 -2.74 -7.14 -1.03
CA ALA A 13 -2.92 -6.39 0.21
C ALA A 13 -4.17 -5.51 0.12
N ILE A 14 -4.78 -5.27 1.26
CA ILE A 14 -5.96 -4.41 1.44
C ILE A 14 -5.70 -3.52 2.65
N ALA A 15 -6.01 -2.23 2.56
CA ALA A 15 -6.03 -1.33 3.70
C ALA A 15 -7.43 -0.80 3.95
N ASP A 16 -7.91 -0.97 5.18
CA ASP A 16 -9.06 -0.22 5.72
C ASP A 16 -8.56 1.12 6.24
N VAL A 17 -9.16 2.20 5.78
CA VAL A 17 -8.70 3.58 5.99
C VAL A 17 -9.81 4.41 6.62
N GLN A 18 -9.52 4.95 7.80
CA GLN A 18 -10.39 5.81 8.58
C GLN A 18 -9.71 7.16 8.75
N ILE A 19 -9.60 7.88 7.62
CA ILE A 19 -9.03 9.23 7.52
C ILE A 19 -10.05 10.09 6.78
N GLU A 20 -10.36 11.26 7.33
CA GLU A 20 -11.33 12.17 6.72
C GLU A 20 -10.85 12.66 5.34
N GLY A 21 -11.73 12.60 4.33
CA GLY A 21 -11.41 13.02 2.96
C GLY A 21 -10.77 11.95 2.07
N LEU A 22 -10.46 10.77 2.60
CA LEU A 22 -9.95 9.64 1.82
C LEU A 22 -11.00 8.54 1.59
N LYS A 23 -10.76 7.71 0.59
CA LYS A 23 -11.51 6.46 0.38
C LYS A 23 -11.29 5.52 1.57
N SER A 24 -12.31 4.75 1.93
CA SER A 24 -12.23 3.82 3.08
C SER A 24 -11.47 2.53 2.82
N GLU A 25 -11.24 2.15 1.56
CA GLU A 25 -10.58 0.89 1.20
C GLU A 25 -9.59 1.09 0.05
N PHE A 26 -8.37 0.60 0.23
CA PHE A 26 -7.34 0.54 -0.80
C PHE A 26 -6.92 -0.91 -1.02
N VAL A 27 -6.67 -1.30 -2.27
CA VAL A 27 -6.29 -2.68 -2.62
C VAL A 27 -5.10 -2.64 -3.56
N ALA A 28 -4.10 -3.49 -3.34
CA ALA A 28 -2.99 -3.65 -4.28
C ALA A 28 -2.76 -5.12 -4.60
N HIS A 29 -2.28 -5.36 -5.82
CA HIS A 29 -1.88 -6.68 -6.27
C HIS A 29 -0.46 -6.65 -6.84
N SER A 30 0.37 -7.64 -6.52
CA SER A 30 1.81 -7.64 -6.86
C SER A 30 2.10 -7.71 -8.36
N ARG A 31 1.11 -8.07 -9.19
CA ARG A 31 1.20 -8.11 -10.67
C ARG A 31 0.44 -7.00 -11.40
N ILE A 32 -0.25 -6.11 -10.67
CA ILE A 32 -1.00 -4.99 -11.26
C ILE A 32 -0.25 -3.72 -10.89
N HIS A 33 0.44 -3.12 -11.87
CA HIS A 33 1.27 -1.94 -11.64
C HIS A 33 0.73 -0.69 -12.35
N SER A 34 -0.18 -0.88 -13.30
CA SER A 34 -0.75 0.14 -14.19
C SER A 34 -2.15 -0.27 -14.65
N ASP A 35 -2.89 0.68 -15.23
CA ASP A 35 -4.18 0.49 -15.91
C ASP A 35 -4.12 -0.50 -17.08
N THR A 36 -2.96 -0.61 -17.72
CA THR A 36 -2.66 -1.55 -18.80
C THR A 36 -2.33 -2.97 -18.32
N SER A 37 -2.20 -3.18 -17.00
CA SER A 37 -1.95 -4.51 -16.44
C SER A 37 -3.16 -5.42 -16.62
N LYS A 38 -2.94 -6.70 -16.95
CA LYS A 38 -4.04 -7.67 -17.09
C LYS A 38 -4.78 -7.83 -15.75
N GLY A 39 -6.08 -7.57 -15.74
CA GLY A 39 -6.93 -7.65 -14.55
C GLY A 39 -7.00 -6.35 -13.73
N ALA A 40 -6.42 -5.25 -14.22
CA ALA A 40 -6.57 -3.92 -13.61
C ALA A 40 -8.02 -3.42 -13.59
N ASP A 41 -8.88 -3.97 -14.47
CA ASP A 41 -10.31 -3.69 -14.57
C ASP A 41 -11.17 -4.40 -13.52
N VAL A 42 -10.59 -5.30 -12.70
CA VAL A 42 -11.32 -6.12 -11.73
C VAL A 42 -11.64 -5.36 -10.43
N ALA A 43 -10.81 -4.39 -10.07
CA ALA A 43 -10.98 -3.55 -8.89
C ALA A 43 -10.23 -2.23 -9.06
N ASP A 44 -10.48 -1.28 -8.18
CA ASP A 44 -9.76 -0.01 -8.10
C ASP A 44 -8.45 -0.21 -7.31
N PHE A 45 -7.41 -0.68 -8.02
CA PHE A 45 -6.12 -1.01 -7.43
C PHE A 45 -5.22 0.21 -7.24
N SER A 46 -4.55 0.29 -6.09
CA SER A 46 -3.38 1.15 -5.91
C SER A 46 -2.24 0.65 -6.80
N MET A 47 -1.84 1.51 -7.73
CA MET A 47 -0.83 1.25 -8.76
C MET A 47 0.55 1.75 -8.33
N SER A 48 1.59 1.35 -9.06
CA SER A 48 2.94 1.89 -8.82
C SER A 48 2.98 3.33 -9.29
N LYS A 49 3.41 4.27 -8.42
CA LYS A 49 3.59 5.68 -8.80
C LYS A 49 5.00 5.91 -9.36
N GLU A 50 5.10 6.77 -10.37
CA GLU A 50 6.38 7.24 -10.92
C GLU A 50 7.08 8.17 -9.93
N ASP A 51 6.34 9.15 -9.41
CA ASP A 51 6.77 10.03 -8.32
C ASP A 51 6.52 9.33 -6.98
N LYS A 52 7.62 9.00 -6.29
CA LYS A 52 7.58 8.29 -5.01
C LYS A 52 7.86 9.23 -3.87
N ILE A 53 7.03 9.14 -2.83
CA ILE A 53 7.18 9.92 -1.60
C ILE A 53 8.21 9.24 -0.69
N PHE A 54 8.21 7.90 -0.64
CA PHE A 54 9.07 7.14 0.25
C PHE A 54 10.29 6.57 -0.48
N THR A 55 11.42 6.55 0.23
CA THR A 55 12.66 5.93 -0.25
C THR A 55 13.02 4.74 0.64
N THR A 56 13.30 3.59 0.05
CA THR A 56 13.73 2.41 0.80
C THR A 56 15.24 2.52 1.05
N TYR A 57 15.64 2.63 2.31
CA TYR A 57 17.06 2.72 2.71
C TYR A 57 17.76 1.36 2.87
N VAL A 58 17.07 0.26 2.56
CA VAL A 58 17.65 -1.08 2.56
C VAL A 58 18.29 -1.31 1.19
N GLU A 59 19.55 -1.74 1.15
CA GLU A 59 20.18 -2.29 -0.07
C GLU A 59 19.49 -3.61 -0.43
N ASP A 60 18.29 -3.53 -0.98
CA ASP A 60 17.62 -4.68 -1.54
C ASP A 60 18.15 -4.90 -2.97
N LYS A 61 18.41 -6.16 -3.33
CA LYS A 61 18.87 -6.50 -4.70
C LYS A 61 17.86 -6.09 -5.76
N PHE A 62 16.60 -5.90 -5.37
CA PHE A 62 15.51 -5.50 -6.24
C PHE A 62 14.71 -4.36 -5.60
N PRO A 63 14.41 -3.29 -6.35
CA PRO A 63 13.52 -2.23 -5.86
C PRO A 63 12.13 -2.77 -5.52
N ARG A 64 11.75 -2.78 -4.24
CA ARG A 64 10.47 -3.33 -3.73
C ARG A 64 9.28 -2.37 -3.83
N PHE A 65 9.40 -1.33 -4.63
CA PHE A 65 8.32 -0.35 -4.85
C PHE A 65 7.06 -0.94 -5.53
N ASN A 66 7.20 -2.14 -6.06
CA ASN A 66 6.12 -2.90 -6.68
C ASN A 66 5.37 -3.81 -5.69
N ASP A 67 5.87 -3.90 -4.45
CA ASP A 67 5.23 -4.63 -3.38
C ASP A 67 3.91 -3.94 -3.01
N THR A 68 2.96 -4.75 -2.58
CA THR A 68 1.56 -4.33 -2.41
C THR A 68 1.37 -3.29 -1.32
N GLU A 69 2.16 -3.39 -0.25
CA GLU A 69 2.19 -2.51 0.90
C GLU A 69 2.71 -1.12 0.51
N ALA A 70 3.78 -1.09 -0.30
CA ALA A 70 4.36 0.14 -0.82
C ALA A 70 3.36 0.91 -1.67
N LYS A 71 2.69 0.23 -2.62
CA LYS A 71 1.68 0.84 -3.49
C LYS A 71 0.55 1.49 -2.71
N ILE A 72 0.01 0.78 -1.71
CA ILE A 72 -1.10 1.30 -0.90
C ILE A 72 -0.66 2.53 -0.09
N LEU A 73 0.49 2.46 0.59
CA LEU A 73 0.95 3.56 1.43
C LEU A 73 1.34 4.80 0.63
N GLU A 74 1.98 4.62 -0.53
CA GLU A 74 2.25 5.71 -1.48
C GLU A 74 0.96 6.35 -1.99
N ASP A 75 -0.05 5.52 -2.30
CA ASP A 75 -1.33 6.02 -2.79
C ASP A 75 -2.06 6.85 -1.74
N ILE A 76 -2.15 6.35 -0.52
CA ILE A 76 -2.71 7.10 0.62
C ILE A 76 -1.93 8.39 0.86
N ALA A 77 -0.60 8.32 0.96
CA ALA A 77 0.26 9.47 1.26
C ALA A 77 0.09 10.59 0.23
N SER A 78 -0.02 10.26 -1.05
CA SER A 78 -0.19 11.26 -2.12
C SER A 78 -1.52 12.01 -2.08
N GLN A 79 -2.52 11.46 -1.39
CA GLN A 79 -3.85 12.08 -1.25
C GLN A 79 -3.96 12.91 0.03
N ILE A 80 -2.98 12.82 0.93
CA ILE A 80 -2.94 13.60 2.17
C ILE A 80 -2.23 14.93 1.91
N THR A 81 -2.94 16.04 2.09
CA THR A 81 -2.36 17.38 1.99
C THR A 81 -1.94 17.96 3.34
N ASP A 82 -2.52 17.46 4.45
CA ASP A 82 -2.20 17.89 5.82
C ASP A 82 -1.44 16.78 6.57
N PRO A 83 -0.13 16.94 6.83
CA PRO A 83 0.66 15.97 7.59
C PRO A 83 0.18 15.75 9.03
N GLN A 84 -0.61 16.67 9.58
CA GLN A 84 -1.16 16.58 10.93
C GLN A 84 -2.51 15.87 11.00
N ILE A 85 -3.05 15.42 9.86
CA ILE A 85 -4.33 14.72 9.82
C ILE A 85 -4.33 13.49 10.73
N LYS A 86 -5.45 13.27 11.41
CA LYS A 86 -5.66 12.14 12.30
C LYS A 86 -6.41 11.04 11.57
N GLY A 87 -6.10 9.80 11.93
CA GLY A 87 -6.89 8.68 11.48
C GLY A 87 -6.26 7.35 11.81
N LYS A 88 -6.81 6.31 11.20
CA LYS A 88 -6.34 4.94 11.36
C LYS A 88 -6.28 4.24 10.00
N ILE A 89 -5.21 3.46 9.81
CA ILE A 89 -5.03 2.56 8.69
C ILE A 89 -4.82 1.17 9.26
N THR A 90 -5.59 0.19 8.79
CA THR A 90 -5.37 -1.22 9.06
C THR A 90 -5.00 -1.91 7.76
N LEU A 91 -3.70 -2.18 7.58
CA LEU A 91 -3.13 -2.81 6.40
C LEU A 91 -3.07 -4.31 6.61
N PHE A 92 -3.81 -5.05 5.79
CA PHE A 92 -3.75 -6.50 5.68
C PHE A 92 -2.98 -6.92 4.44
N THR A 93 -2.02 -7.82 4.57
CA THR A 93 -1.26 -8.39 3.44
C THR A 93 -1.25 -9.92 3.54
N GLU A 94 -1.29 -10.61 2.40
CA GLU A 94 -1.25 -12.08 2.36
C GLU A 94 0.14 -12.68 2.62
N LEU A 95 1.18 -11.85 2.65
CA LEU A 95 2.54 -12.26 2.98
C LEU A 95 3.09 -11.34 4.07
N PRO A 96 3.97 -11.83 4.96
CA PRO A 96 4.60 -10.96 5.94
C PRO A 96 5.34 -9.82 5.25
N PRO A 97 5.24 -8.57 5.74
CA PRO A 97 5.99 -7.45 5.18
C PRO A 97 7.49 -7.76 5.19
N CYS A 98 8.16 -7.60 4.06
CA CYS A 98 9.61 -7.72 4.00
C CYS A 98 10.30 -6.52 4.70
N ASP A 99 11.62 -6.60 4.91
CA ASP A 99 12.37 -5.55 5.62
C ASP A 99 12.24 -4.17 4.95
N SER A 100 12.22 -4.12 3.62
CA SER A 100 12.04 -2.88 2.86
C SER A 100 10.61 -2.35 2.92
N CYS A 101 9.58 -3.22 2.96
CA CYS A 101 8.20 -2.81 3.24
C CYS A 101 8.05 -2.25 4.66
N SER A 102 8.74 -2.84 5.62
CA SER A 102 8.75 -2.38 7.02
C SER A 102 9.33 -0.96 7.13
N ASN A 103 10.38 -0.65 6.37
CA ASN A 103 10.94 0.70 6.28
C ASN A 103 9.93 1.72 5.73
N ILE A 104 9.18 1.38 4.66
CA ILE A 104 8.14 2.26 4.12
C ILE A 104 7.04 2.53 5.15
N ILE A 105 6.63 1.51 5.91
CA ILE A 105 5.66 1.67 7.00
C ILE A 105 6.19 2.62 8.06
N GLU A 106 7.46 2.54 8.43
CA GLU A 106 8.09 3.46 9.38
C GLU A 106 8.17 4.89 8.86
N GLU A 107 8.58 5.08 7.60
CA GLU A 107 8.64 6.40 6.97
C GLU A 107 7.25 7.04 6.87
N PHE A 108 6.23 6.26 6.53
CA PHE A 108 4.84 6.73 6.55
C PHE A 108 4.44 7.22 7.95
N LYS A 109 4.75 6.43 9.00
CA LYS A 109 4.46 6.81 10.40
C LYS A 109 5.22 8.08 10.83
N ARG A 110 6.44 8.29 10.32
CA ARG A 110 7.21 9.52 10.61
C ARG A 110 6.60 10.73 9.92
N MET A 111 6.15 10.58 8.68
CA MET A 111 5.52 11.64 7.89
C MET A 111 4.14 12.03 8.43
N PHE A 112 3.37 11.04 8.89
CA PHE A 112 2.02 11.22 9.42
C PHE A 112 1.91 10.70 10.86
N PRO A 113 2.49 11.40 11.85
CA PRO A 113 2.59 10.91 13.22
C PRO A 113 1.24 10.74 13.93
N ASN A 114 0.20 11.39 13.40
CA ASN A 114 -1.16 11.37 13.94
C ASN A 114 -2.04 10.27 13.32
N ILE A 115 -1.51 9.48 12.40
CA ILE A 115 -2.18 8.34 11.78
C ILE A 115 -1.68 7.04 12.44
N GLN A 116 -2.59 6.30 13.06
CA GLN A 116 -2.27 4.97 13.57
C GLN A 116 -2.22 3.97 12.40
N VAL A 117 -1.10 3.27 12.22
CA VAL A 117 -0.97 2.22 11.20
C VAL A 117 -0.75 0.86 11.86
N ASP A 118 -1.79 0.02 11.78
CA ASP A 118 -1.79 -1.38 12.22
C ASP A 118 -1.55 -2.28 11.01
N VAL A 119 -0.63 -3.25 11.13
CA VAL A 119 -0.27 -4.17 10.04
C VAL A 119 -0.57 -5.60 10.46
N LEU A 120 -1.36 -6.30 9.64
CA LEU A 120 -1.82 -7.66 9.84
C LEU A 120 -1.37 -8.51 8.65
N TRP A 121 -0.90 -9.72 8.90
CA TRP A 121 -0.51 -10.68 7.86
C TRP A 121 -0.95 -12.11 8.22
N LYS A 122 -1.03 -12.99 7.22
CA LYS A 122 -1.42 -14.39 7.39
C LYS A 122 -0.48 -15.35 6.69
#